data_AF-A0A3C1IGF1-F1
#
_entry.id   AF-A0A3C1IGF1-F1
#
_cell.length_a   1.000
_cell.length_b   1.000
_cell.length_c   1.000
_cell.angle_alpha   90.00
_cell.angle_beta   90.00
_cell.angle_gamma   90.00
#
_symmetry.space_group_name_H-M   'P 1'
#
loop_
_entity.id
_entity.type
_entity.pdbx_description
1 polymer ?
#
loop_
_entity_poly.entity_id
_entity_poly.type
_entity_poly.pdbx_seq_one_letter_code
_entity_poly.pdbx_strand_id
1 'polypeptide(L)'
;MPVDSTPKTIFVAVALCLFCSMIVASAAVSLRPTQGANKLRDKQVNILQVAGLYEQGVDVGTVFASFEPRIVDMKTGTFTDVFDAATFDDRAAASDPELSTELKDDPALIGRQ
;
A
#
# COMPACT_ATOMS: atom_id res chain seq x y z
N MET A 1 17.42 37.29 -29.71
CA MET A 1 18.20 36.15 -29.18
C MET A 1 17.69 34.89 -29.87
N PRO A 2 18.56 34.03 -30.43
CA PRO A 2 18.15 32.82 -31.14
C PRO A 2 17.26 31.96 -30.26
N VAL A 3 16.27 31.28 -30.87
CA VAL A 3 15.35 30.40 -30.15
C VAL A 3 16.08 29.19 -29.54
N ASP A 4 17.20 28.79 -30.14
CA ASP A 4 18.08 27.71 -29.69
C ASP A 4 19.39 28.28 -29.11
N SER A 5 19.42 28.45 -27.79
CA SER A 5 20.66 28.67 -27.05
C SER A 5 20.74 27.68 -25.89
N THR A 6 21.90 27.04 -25.71
CA THR A 6 22.16 26.05 -24.65
C THR A 6 21.65 26.46 -23.26
N PRO A 7 21.87 27.70 -22.76
CA PRO A 7 21.34 28.11 -21.46
C PRO A 7 19.81 28.17 -21.43
N LYS A 8 19.15 28.53 -22.54
CA LYS A 8 17.68 28.57 -22.63
C LYS A 8 17.10 27.16 -22.65
N THR A 9 17.73 26.22 -23.33
CA THR A 9 17.31 24.80 -23.34
C THR A 9 17.37 24.19 -21.94
N ILE A 10 18.46 24.41 -21.21
CA ILE A 10 18.60 23.92 -19.83
C ILE A 10 17.54 24.55 -18.91
N PHE A 11 17.32 25.87 -19.03
CA PHE A 11 16.31 26.56 -18.24
C PHE A 11 14.88 26.02 -18.49
N VAL A 12 14.50 25.82 -19.76
CA VAL A 12 13.19 25.27 -20.13
C VAL A 12 13.04 23.84 -19.61
N ALA A 13 14.06 23.00 -19.74
CA ALA A 13 14.03 21.63 -19.25
C ALA A 13 13.81 21.59 -17.72
N VAL A 14 14.59 22.37 -16.95
CA VAL A 14 14.44 22.44 -15.49
C VAL A 14 13.07 22.98 -15.09
N ALA A 15 12.59 24.04 -15.74
CA ALA A 15 11.27 24.61 -15.46
C ALA A 15 10.14 23.60 -15.71
N LEU A 16 10.20 22.86 -16.82
CA LEU A 16 9.23 21.82 -17.13
C LEU A 16 9.30 20.65 -16.13
N CYS A 17 10.50 20.18 -15.80
CA CYS A 17 10.68 19.11 -14.81
C CYS A 17 10.10 19.49 -13.45
N LEU A 18 10.36 20.71 -12.97
CA LEU A 18 9.83 21.19 -11.70
C LEU A 18 8.30 21.30 -11.74
N PHE A 19 7.75 21.89 -12.80
CA PHE A 19 6.30 22.01 -12.96
C PHE A 19 5.60 20.65 -13.00
N CYS A 20 6.10 19.71 -13.81
CA CYS A 20 5.55 18.37 -13.89
C CYS A 20 5.66 17.60 -12.56
N SER A 21 6.81 17.70 -11.87
CA SER A 21 7.00 17.05 -10.57
C SER A 21 6.04 17.56 -9.49
N MET A 22 5.77 18.87 -9.46
CA MET A 22 4.83 19.49 -8.53
C MET A 22 3.40 18.98 -8.75
N ILE A 23 2.97 18.85 -10.01
CA ILE A 23 1.64 18.34 -10.34
C ILE A 23 1.52 16.86 -9.93
N VAL A 24 2.50 16.03 -10.27
CA VAL A 24 2.47 14.60 -9.91
C VAL A 24 2.48 14.39 -8.40
N ALA A 25 3.32 15.13 -7.68
CA ALA A 25 3.41 15.05 -6.22
C ALA A 25 2.09 15.48 -5.55
N SER A 26 1.46 16.56 -6.02
CA SER A 26 0.19 17.04 -5.44
C SER A 26 -0.95 16.05 -5.67
N ALA A 27 -1.08 15.50 -6.89
CA ALA A 27 -2.07 14.46 -7.19
C ALA A 27 -1.86 13.22 -6.32
N ALA A 28 -0.62 12.76 -6.16
CA ALA A 28 -0.30 11.59 -5.35
C ALA A 28 -0.71 11.77 -3.88
N VAL A 29 -0.44 12.93 -3.27
CA VAL A 29 -0.81 13.18 -1.87
C VAL A 29 -2.33 13.29 -1.70
N SER A 30 -3.02 13.97 -2.62
CA SER A 30 -4.47 14.16 -2.54
C SER A 30 -5.26 12.86 -2.70
N LEU A 31 -4.76 11.88 -3.47
CA LEU A 31 -5.45 10.62 -3.76
C LEU A 31 -5.11 9.49 -2.76
N ARG A 32 -4.01 9.59 -2.01
CA ARG A 32 -3.64 8.61 -0.97
C ARG A 32 -4.79 8.23 -0.01
N PRO A 33 -5.55 9.17 0.58
CA PRO A 33 -6.60 8.80 1.54
C PRO A 33 -7.73 7.99 0.89
N THR A 34 -8.17 8.36 -0.32
CA THR A 34 -9.23 7.62 -1.02
C THR A 34 -8.76 6.25 -1.50
N GLN A 35 -7.50 6.16 -1.95
CA GLN A 35 -6.86 4.87 -2.28
C GLN A 35 -6.77 3.95 -1.05
N GLY A 36 -6.45 4.49 0.12
CA GLY A 36 -6.41 3.72 1.37
C GLY A 36 -7.77 3.13 1.75
N ALA A 37 -8.82 3.95 1.72
CA ALA A 37 -10.18 3.49 2.00
C ALA A 37 -10.65 2.41 0.99
N ASN A 38 -10.36 2.59 -0.29
CA ASN A 38 -10.71 1.61 -1.32
C ASN A 38 -9.90 0.31 -1.19
N LYS A 39 -8.60 0.40 -0.87
CA LYS A 39 -7.74 -0.77 -0.60
C LYS A 39 -8.28 -1.58 0.58
N LEU A 40 -8.73 -0.91 1.65
CA LEU A 40 -9.33 -1.59 2.80
C LEU A 40 -10.65 -2.29 2.42
N ARG A 41 -11.54 -1.61 1.68
CA ARG A 41 -12.78 -2.22 1.20
C ARG A 41 -12.53 -3.43 0.29
N ASP A 42 -11.56 -3.31 -0.61
CA ASP A 42 -11.17 -4.41 -1.51
C ASP A 42 -10.63 -5.61 -0.72
N LYS A 43 -9.77 -5.38 0.28
CA LYS A 43 -9.33 -6.44 1.22
C LYS A 43 -10.52 -7.13 1.89
N GLN A 44 -11.47 -6.37 2.43
CA GLN A 44 -12.66 -6.92 3.09
C GLN A 44 -13.53 -7.73 2.12
N VAL A 45 -13.78 -7.22 0.91
CA VAL A 45 -14.52 -7.94 -0.15
C VAL A 45 -13.85 -9.26 -0.47
N ASN A 46 -12.54 -9.27 -0.70
CA ASN A 46 -11.80 -10.48 -1.02
C ASN A 46 -11.85 -11.51 0.12
N ILE A 47 -11.75 -11.08 1.38
CA ILE A 47 -11.92 -11.96 2.55
C ILE A 47 -13.33 -12.57 2.59
N LEU A 48 -14.37 -11.74 2.39
CA LEU A 48 -15.75 -12.23 2.35
C LEU A 48 -16.01 -13.20 1.20
N GLN A 49 -15.40 -12.96 0.03
CA GLN A 49 -15.50 -13.85 -1.12
C GLN A 49 -14.88 -15.22 -0.85
N VAL A 50 -13.69 -15.26 -0.25
CA VAL A 50 -13.01 -16.50 0.13
C VAL A 50 -13.78 -17.25 1.22
N ALA A 51 -14.41 -16.52 2.15
CA ALA A 51 -15.27 -17.09 3.18
C ALA A 51 -16.66 -17.52 2.67
N GLY A 52 -17.02 -17.19 1.42
CA GLY A 52 -18.34 -17.48 0.84
C GLY A 52 -19.49 -16.63 1.40
N LEU A 53 -19.18 -15.49 2.04
CA LEU A 53 -20.13 -14.57 2.67
C LEU A 53 -20.35 -13.28 1.87
N TYR A 54 -19.80 -13.19 0.66
CA TYR A 54 -19.98 -12.05 -0.22
C TYR A 54 -21.19 -12.26 -1.16
N GLU A 55 -22.14 -11.33 -1.10
CA GLU A 55 -23.25 -11.24 -2.04
C GLU A 55 -23.27 -9.86 -2.71
N GLN A 56 -23.77 -9.77 -3.94
CA GLN A 56 -23.86 -8.47 -4.62
C GLN A 56 -24.85 -7.56 -3.90
N GLY A 57 -24.40 -6.36 -3.52
CA GLY A 57 -25.22 -5.34 -2.87
C GLY A 57 -25.23 -5.37 -1.34
N VAL A 58 -24.50 -6.29 -0.70
CA VAL A 58 -24.36 -6.27 0.76
C VAL A 58 -23.43 -5.15 1.22
N ASP A 59 -23.71 -4.60 2.41
CA ASP A 59 -22.78 -3.70 3.06
C ASP A 59 -21.62 -4.50 3.67
N VAL A 60 -20.53 -4.59 2.91
CA VAL A 60 -19.27 -5.24 3.28
C VAL A 60 -18.83 -4.87 4.70
N GLY A 61 -18.99 -3.60 5.12
CA GLY A 61 -18.56 -3.16 6.44
C GLY A 61 -19.33 -3.84 7.57
N THR A 62 -20.64 -4.06 7.38
CA THR A 62 -21.49 -4.71 8.39
C THR A 62 -21.22 -6.21 8.48
N VAL A 63 -21.06 -6.88 7.35
CA VAL A 63 -20.78 -8.33 7.30
C VAL A 63 -19.39 -8.60 7.87
N PHE A 64 -18.41 -7.76 7.51
CA PHE A 64 -17.05 -7.87 8.02
C PHE A 64 -16.95 -7.59 9.52
N ALA A 65 -17.89 -6.88 10.14
CA ALA A 65 -17.90 -6.66 11.60
C ALA A 65 -18.06 -7.95 12.42
N SER A 66 -18.49 -9.05 11.79
CA SER A 66 -18.53 -10.38 12.42
C SER A 66 -17.16 -11.09 12.47
N PHE A 67 -16.15 -10.56 11.76
CA PHE A 67 -14.80 -11.10 11.75
C PHE A 67 -13.97 -10.46 12.87
N GLU A 68 -13.08 -11.26 13.45
CA GLU A 68 -12.07 -10.81 14.41
C GLU A 68 -10.68 -10.83 13.74
N PRO A 69 -10.15 -9.66 13.31
CA PRO A 69 -8.79 -9.58 12.78
C PRO A 69 -7.77 -9.85 13.89
N ARG A 70 -6.79 -10.71 13.61
CA ARG A 70 -5.69 -11.04 14.55
C ARG A 70 -4.36 -11.02 13.83
N ILE A 71 -3.32 -10.57 14.53
CA ILE A 71 -1.94 -10.59 14.04
C ILE A 71 -1.23 -11.78 14.66
N VAL A 72 -0.44 -12.48 13.85
CA VAL A 72 0.35 -13.64 14.25
C VAL A 72 1.82 -13.30 14.08
N ASP A 73 2.63 -13.61 15.08
CA ASP A 73 4.09 -13.61 14.94
C ASP A 73 4.49 -14.85 14.12
N MET A 74 5.09 -14.64 12.95
CA MET A 74 5.50 -15.71 12.03
C MET A 74 6.62 -16.60 12.59
N LYS A 75 7.40 -16.14 13.58
CA LYS A 75 8.47 -16.92 14.20
C LYS A 75 7.93 -17.87 15.27
N THR A 76 6.99 -17.41 16.09
CA THR A 76 6.45 -18.19 17.20
C THR A 76 5.13 -18.90 16.87
N GLY A 77 4.43 -18.43 15.84
CA GLY A 77 3.09 -18.89 15.47
C GLY A 77 1.99 -18.43 16.45
N THR A 78 2.29 -17.51 17.35
CA THR A 78 1.34 -17.05 18.39
C THR A 78 0.71 -15.72 18.01
N PHE A 79 -0.53 -15.49 18.46
CA PHE A 79 -1.15 -14.18 18.33
C PHE A 79 -0.39 -13.11 19.12
N THR A 80 -0.33 -11.92 18.56
CA THR A 80 0.29 -10.75 19.18
C THR A 80 -0.64 -9.56 19.09
N ASP A 81 -0.69 -8.77 20.16
CA ASP A 81 -1.50 -7.54 20.26
C ASP A 81 -0.60 -6.29 20.23
N VAL A 82 0.68 -6.45 19.87
CA VAL A 82 1.65 -5.35 19.77
C VAL A 82 1.25 -4.34 18.70
N PHE A 83 0.60 -4.81 17.64
CA PHE A 83 0.10 -3.99 16.54
C PHE A 83 -1.42 -4.09 16.45
N ASP A 84 -2.05 -3.03 15.95
CA ASP A 84 -3.49 -3.05 15.68
C ASP A 84 -3.78 -3.75 14.35
N ALA A 85 -4.52 -4.85 14.42
CA ALA A 85 -4.90 -5.65 13.27
C ALA A 85 -5.75 -4.88 12.23
N ALA A 86 -6.44 -3.81 12.63
CA ALA A 86 -7.23 -3.00 11.71
C ALA A 86 -6.37 -2.05 10.85
N THR A 87 -5.19 -1.66 11.33
CA THR A 87 -4.33 -0.65 10.70
C THR A 87 -2.98 -1.18 10.24
N PHE A 88 -2.63 -2.40 10.60
CA PHE A 88 -1.36 -3.03 10.22
C PHE A 88 -1.22 -3.17 8.69
N ASP A 89 -0.12 -2.63 8.14
CA ASP A 89 0.25 -2.82 6.73
C ASP A 89 1.33 -3.91 6.64
N ASP A 90 0.88 -5.09 6.25
CA ASP A 90 1.65 -6.30 6.04
C ASP A 90 2.80 -6.11 5.05
N ARG A 91 2.59 -5.33 3.98
CA ARG A 91 3.61 -5.11 2.94
C ARG A 91 4.68 -4.12 3.39
N ALA A 92 4.27 -3.10 4.13
CA ALA A 92 5.21 -2.16 4.73
C ALA A 92 6.10 -2.87 5.75
N ALA A 93 5.52 -3.72 6.61
CA ALA A 93 6.25 -4.50 7.60
C ALA A 93 7.27 -5.47 6.96
N ALA A 94 6.88 -6.18 5.88
CA ALA A 94 7.78 -7.08 5.16
C ALA A 94 8.97 -6.35 4.49
N SER A 95 8.81 -5.05 4.19
CA SER A 95 9.86 -4.23 3.57
C SER A 95 10.80 -3.59 4.60
N ASP A 96 10.41 -3.54 5.88
CA ASP A 96 11.18 -2.92 6.96
C ASP A 96 12.21 -3.91 7.52
N PRO A 97 13.52 -3.61 7.49
CA PRO A 97 14.56 -4.49 8.03
C PRO A 97 14.42 -4.81 9.53
N GLU A 98 13.75 -3.97 10.31
CA GLU A 98 13.54 -4.22 11.75
C GLU A 98 12.37 -5.18 12.02
N LEU A 99 11.38 -5.21 11.13
CA LEU A 99 10.18 -6.03 11.24
C LEU A 99 10.20 -7.28 10.36
N SER A 100 11.19 -7.41 9.47
CA SER A 100 11.32 -8.52 8.52
C SER A 100 12.70 -9.18 8.54
N THR A 101 12.74 -10.42 8.11
CA THR A 101 13.95 -11.25 7.95
C THR A 101 14.16 -11.58 6.48
N GLU A 102 15.42 -11.55 6.03
CA GLU A 102 15.77 -11.96 4.67
C GLU A 102 15.62 -13.47 4.49
N LEU A 103 15.01 -13.87 3.37
CA LEU A 103 14.81 -15.27 3.04
C LEU A 103 16.08 -15.86 2.42
N LYS A 104 16.55 -16.97 2.98
CA LYS A 104 17.63 -17.77 2.36
C LYS A 104 17.12 -18.71 1.28
N ASP A 105 15.92 -19.26 1.49
CA ASP A 105 15.21 -20.09 0.54
C ASP A 105 13.90 -19.39 0.21
N ASP A 106 13.78 -18.92 -1.04
CA ASP A 106 12.70 -18.05 -1.48
C ASP A 106 12.01 -18.61 -2.74
N PRO A 107 11.22 -19.69 -2.60
CA PRO A 107 10.48 -20.26 -3.72
C PRO A 107 9.34 -19.34 -4.20
N ALA A 108 8.88 -18.41 -3.36
CA ALA A 108 7.81 -17.48 -3.66
C ALA A 108 8.30 -16.15 -4.27
N LEU A 109 9.63 -15.94 -4.33
CA LEU A 109 10.28 -14.72 -4.84
C LEU A 109 9.82 -13.44 -4.12
N ILE A 110 9.63 -13.52 -2.81
CA ILE A 110 9.18 -12.38 -1.97
C ILE A 110 10.33 -11.63 -1.29
N GLY A 111 11.54 -12.20 -1.30
CA GLY A 111 12.79 -11.63 -0.77
C GLY A 111 12.89 -11.58 0.75
N ARG A 112 11.84 -11.10 1.43
CA ARG A 112 11.80 -10.93 2.89
C ARG A 112 10.44 -11.35 3.45
N GLN A 113 10.43 -11.76 4.73
CA GLN A 113 9.23 -12.14 5.48
C GLN A 113 9.23 -11.59 6.90
#